data_AF-A0A956YQH8-F1
#
_entry.id   AF-A0A956YQH8-F1
#
_cell.length_a   1.000
_cell.length_b   1.000
_cell.length_c   1.000
_cell.angle_alpha   90.00
_cell.angle_beta   90.00
_cell.angle_gamma   90.00
#
_symmetry.space_group_name_H-M   'P 1'
#
loop_
_entity.id
_entity.type
_entity.pdbx_description
1 polymer ?
#
loop_
_entity_poly.entity_id
_entity_poly.type
_entity_poly.pdbx_seq_one_letter_code
_entity_poly.pdbx_strand_id
1 'polypeptide(L)'
;MLNPQRTIDELKELRALTGDENGAQRVAFTQTWAKAREWYKSKLAGLPVEYEVDEAGNTWTTLRGESEKELLIGGHLDSVPNGGWLDGCLNVMAALEVLRNIASRGTPPVTVRVVDWADEEGARFGRSLFGSSACSGTMNPDELRNLKDKDGILLVDAIKEFGLNLDTAKESHKQLRNAAAYLEL
;
A
#
# COMPACT_ATOMS: atom_id res chain seq x y z
N MET A 1 -20.20 -13.55 3.69
CA MET A 1 -19.41 -14.32 4.69
C MET A 1 -17.96 -14.26 4.24
N LEU A 2 -17.00 -14.20 5.17
CA LEU A 2 -15.57 -14.21 4.85
C LEU A 2 -15.20 -15.45 4.04
N ASN A 3 -14.34 -15.27 3.04
CA ASN A 3 -13.78 -16.34 2.22
C ASN A 3 -12.24 -16.27 2.23
N PRO A 4 -11.57 -16.87 3.24
CA PRO A 4 -10.12 -16.89 3.32
C PRO A 4 -9.45 -17.58 2.11
N GLN A 5 -10.13 -18.54 1.47
CA GLN A 5 -9.58 -19.23 0.30
C GLN A 5 -9.38 -18.26 -0.87
N ARG A 6 -10.31 -17.32 -1.07
CA ARG A 6 -10.16 -16.26 -2.09
C ARG A 6 -8.91 -15.41 -1.85
N THR A 7 -8.63 -15.04 -0.60
CA THR A 7 -7.39 -14.31 -0.25
C THR A 7 -6.15 -15.10 -0.65
N ILE A 8 -6.10 -16.40 -0.33
CA ILE A 8 -4.97 -17.26 -0.68
C ILE A 8 -4.83 -17.41 -2.21
N ASP A 9 -5.93 -17.55 -2.93
CA ASP A 9 -5.92 -17.70 -4.38
C ASP A 9 -5.43 -16.41 -5.06
N GLU A 10 -5.91 -15.24 -4.61
CA GLU A 10 -5.44 -13.94 -5.10
C GLU A 10 -3.95 -13.70 -4.75
N LEU A 11 -3.48 -14.11 -3.58
CA LEU A 11 -2.04 -14.04 -3.25
C LEU A 11 -1.19 -14.92 -4.17
N LYS A 12 -1.70 -16.10 -4.58
CA LYS A 12 -1.03 -16.95 -5.58
C LYS A 12 -1.02 -16.30 -6.95
N GLU A 13 -2.10 -15.63 -7.34
CA GLU A 13 -2.13 -14.83 -8.58
C GLU A 13 -1.08 -13.72 -8.54
N LEU A 14 -1.00 -12.95 -7.45
CA LEU A 14 0.00 -11.90 -7.28
C LEU A 14 1.43 -12.45 -7.35
N ARG A 15 1.67 -13.59 -6.68
CA ARG A 15 2.95 -14.31 -6.75
C ARG A 15 3.29 -14.66 -8.19
N ALA A 16 2.37 -15.25 -8.96
CA ALA A 16 2.61 -15.61 -10.35
C ALA A 16 2.80 -14.38 -11.25
N LEU A 17 2.15 -13.26 -10.93
CA LEU A 17 2.19 -12.04 -11.73
C LEU A 17 3.50 -11.25 -11.58
N THR A 18 4.11 -11.31 -10.40
CA THR A 18 5.17 -10.40 -9.95
C THR A 18 6.42 -11.10 -9.41
N GLY A 19 6.40 -12.42 -9.29
CA GLY A 19 7.53 -13.22 -8.86
C GLY A 19 8.16 -14.00 -10.00
N ASP A 20 9.35 -14.53 -9.72
CA ASP A 20 10.12 -15.43 -10.57
C ASP A 20 10.52 -16.71 -9.78
N GLU A 21 11.48 -17.48 -10.30
CA GLU A 21 11.99 -18.67 -9.61
C GLU A 21 12.67 -18.37 -8.26
N ASN A 22 13.08 -17.12 -8.03
CA ASN A 22 13.80 -16.70 -6.83
C ASN A 22 12.89 -16.07 -5.77
N GLY A 23 11.68 -15.63 -6.13
CA GLY A 23 10.71 -15.11 -5.18
C GLY A 23 9.93 -13.89 -5.71
N ALA A 24 9.41 -13.09 -4.80
CA ALA A 24 8.76 -11.83 -5.14
C ALA A 24 9.78 -10.78 -5.61
N GLN A 25 9.41 -9.99 -6.62
CA GLN A 25 10.27 -8.97 -7.23
C GLN A 25 9.62 -7.56 -7.21
N ARG A 26 8.73 -7.30 -6.24
CA ARG A 26 7.92 -6.06 -6.17
C ARG A 26 8.66 -4.93 -5.49
N VAL A 27 9.92 -4.68 -5.87
CA VAL A 27 10.71 -3.57 -5.33
C VAL A 27 9.98 -2.24 -5.59
N ALA A 28 9.86 -1.38 -4.58
CA ALA A 28 9.08 -0.16 -4.68
C ALA A 28 9.57 0.79 -5.80
N PHE A 29 8.62 1.56 -6.35
CA PHE A 29 8.86 2.49 -7.46
C PHE A 29 9.43 1.83 -8.73
N THR A 30 9.15 0.54 -8.94
CA THR A 30 9.46 -0.17 -10.19
C THR A 30 8.18 -0.51 -10.94
N GLN A 31 8.31 -0.90 -12.21
CA GLN A 31 7.18 -1.34 -13.02
C GLN A 31 6.51 -2.60 -12.46
N THR A 32 7.26 -3.51 -11.83
CA THR A 32 6.70 -4.72 -11.19
C THR A 32 5.82 -4.36 -10.00
N TRP A 33 6.23 -3.38 -9.20
CA TRP A 33 5.42 -2.86 -8.11
C TRP A 33 4.19 -2.10 -8.62
N ALA A 34 4.34 -1.27 -9.66
CA ALA A 34 3.21 -0.60 -10.33
C ALA A 34 2.16 -1.63 -10.80
N LYS A 35 2.62 -2.71 -11.43
CA LYS A 35 1.79 -3.83 -11.90
C LYS A 35 1.05 -4.52 -10.77
N ALA A 36 1.69 -4.69 -9.60
CA ALA A 36 1.04 -5.24 -8.41
C ALA A 36 -0.13 -4.36 -7.93
N ARG A 37 0.07 -3.04 -7.95
CA ARG A 37 -0.95 -2.07 -7.53
C ARG A 37 -2.11 -1.96 -8.53
N GLU A 38 -1.82 -2.00 -9.82
CA GLU A 38 -2.89 -2.08 -10.84
C GLU A 38 -3.68 -3.40 -10.73
N TRP A 39 -2.99 -4.52 -10.44
CA TRP A 39 -3.65 -5.78 -10.12
C TRP A 39 -4.55 -5.65 -8.88
N TYR A 40 -4.05 -5.08 -7.78
CA TYR A 40 -4.84 -4.87 -6.57
C TYR A 40 -6.07 -4.01 -6.85
N LYS A 41 -5.91 -2.89 -7.57
CA LYS A 41 -7.00 -2.02 -8.00
C LYS A 41 -8.06 -2.77 -8.81
N SER A 42 -7.66 -3.72 -9.65
CA SER A 42 -8.61 -4.57 -10.38
C SER A 42 -9.46 -5.46 -9.45
N LYS A 43 -8.94 -5.85 -8.27
CA LYS A 43 -9.66 -6.66 -7.27
C LYS A 43 -10.73 -5.89 -6.50
N LEU A 44 -10.77 -4.56 -6.68
CA LEU A 44 -11.79 -3.67 -6.12
C LEU A 44 -13.05 -3.60 -6.98
N ALA A 45 -13.01 -4.15 -8.20
CA ALA A 45 -14.12 -4.08 -9.15
C ALA A 45 -15.43 -4.62 -8.54
N GLY A 46 -16.50 -3.82 -8.64
CA GLY A 46 -17.83 -4.15 -8.11
C GLY A 46 -18.01 -3.92 -6.61
N LEU A 47 -16.97 -3.48 -5.88
CA LEU A 47 -17.09 -3.08 -4.48
C LEU A 47 -17.49 -1.60 -4.37
N PRO A 48 -18.28 -1.22 -3.36
CA PRO A 48 -18.64 0.18 -3.10
C PRO A 48 -17.51 0.88 -2.35
N VAL A 49 -16.33 0.94 -2.95
CA VAL A 49 -15.12 1.53 -2.35
C VAL A 49 -14.56 2.65 -3.22
N GLU A 50 -13.99 3.65 -2.56
CA GLU A 50 -13.17 4.68 -3.19
C GLU A 50 -11.71 4.21 -3.21
N TYR A 51 -10.96 4.55 -4.26
CA TYR A 51 -9.54 4.28 -4.37
C TYR A 51 -8.80 5.57 -4.69
N GLU A 52 -7.81 5.93 -3.86
CA GLU A 52 -6.98 7.13 -4.04
C GLU A 52 -5.50 6.80 -3.83
N VAL A 53 -4.64 7.63 -4.41
CA VAL A 53 -3.18 7.63 -4.18
C VAL A 53 -2.83 8.98 -3.55
N ASP A 54 -2.16 8.98 -2.41
CA ASP A 54 -1.80 10.21 -1.69
C ASP A 54 -0.45 10.79 -2.14
N GLU A 55 -0.05 11.90 -1.53
CA GLU A 55 1.17 12.64 -1.88
C GLU A 55 2.47 11.86 -1.62
N ALA A 56 2.45 10.85 -0.76
CA ALA A 56 3.58 9.96 -0.50
C ALA A 56 3.50 8.68 -1.35
N GLY A 57 2.50 8.56 -2.23
CA GLY A 57 2.28 7.39 -3.04
C GLY A 57 1.68 6.22 -2.28
N ASN A 58 1.14 6.39 -1.08
CA ASN A 58 0.35 5.33 -0.45
C ASN A 58 -0.96 5.17 -1.22
N THR A 59 -1.48 3.94 -1.28
CA THR A 59 -2.79 3.72 -1.89
C THR A 59 -3.82 3.40 -0.82
N TRP A 60 -4.97 4.06 -0.90
CA TRP A 60 -6.03 3.97 0.08
C TRP A 60 -7.29 3.42 -0.58
N THR A 61 -7.87 2.39 0.04
CA THR A 61 -9.16 1.81 -0.35
C THR A 61 -10.17 2.08 0.75
N THR A 62 -11.16 2.92 0.48
CA THR A 62 -12.09 3.43 1.50
C THR A 62 -13.49 2.87 1.29
N LEU A 63 -13.99 2.13 2.29
CA LEU A 63 -15.40 1.78 2.42
C LEU A 63 -16.06 2.76 3.40
N ARG A 64 -16.88 3.68 2.88
CA ARG A 64 -17.56 4.69 3.68
C ARG A 64 -18.57 4.06 4.64
N GLY A 65 -18.53 4.50 5.90
CA GLY A 65 -19.49 4.15 6.92
C GLY A 65 -20.39 5.32 7.32
N GLU A 66 -21.22 5.12 8.34
CA GLU A 66 -22.10 6.16 8.88
C GLU A 66 -21.33 7.26 9.65
N SER A 67 -20.16 6.93 10.19
CA SER A 67 -19.29 7.85 10.90
C SER A 67 -18.10 8.30 10.06
N GLU A 68 -17.71 9.56 10.26
CA GLU A 68 -16.45 10.12 9.79
C GLU A 68 -15.22 9.49 10.47
N LYS A 69 -15.37 8.80 11.61
CA LYS A 69 -14.27 8.07 12.25
C LYS A 69 -13.81 6.90 11.39
N GLU A 70 -12.51 6.71 11.33
CA GLU A 70 -11.89 5.73 10.44
C GLU A 70 -11.17 4.62 11.22
N LEU A 71 -11.47 3.36 10.87
CA LEU A 71 -10.62 2.22 11.17
C LEU A 71 -9.65 2.02 10.00
N LEU A 72 -8.36 2.15 10.28
CA LEU A 72 -7.31 1.89 9.31
C LEU A 72 -6.80 0.46 9.44
N ILE A 73 -6.61 -0.23 8.32
CA ILE A 73 -5.94 -1.54 8.25
C ILE A 73 -4.77 -1.41 7.28
N GLY A 74 -3.55 -1.62 7.77
CA GLY A 74 -2.33 -1.38 7.03
C GLY A 74 -1.60 -2.65 6.57
N GLY A 75 -0.81 -2.47 5.52
CA GLY A 75 0.15 -3.43 4.99
C GLY A 75 0.97 -2.78 3.87
N HIS A 76 1.66 -3.58 3.08
CA HIS A 76 2.42 -3.10 1.93
C HIS A 76 2.45 -4.13 0.81
N LEU A 77 2.46 -3.67 -0.44
CA LEU A 77 2.58 -4.53 -1.61
C LEU A 77 4.02 -4.62 -2.13
N ASP A 78 4.93 -3.74 -1.71
CA ASP A 78 6.34 -3.91 -2.06
C ASP A 78 6.97 -5.11 -1.35
N SER A 79 8.11 -5.54 -1.87
CA SER A 79 8.91 -6.60 -1.27
C SER A 79 10.39 -6.32 -1.48
N VAL A 80 11.24 -6.94 -0.67
CA VAL A 80 12.66 -7.12 -1.03
C VAL A 80 12.83 -7.95 -2.31
N PRO A 81 13.97 -7.82 -3.04
CA PRO A 81 14.34 -8.74 -4.11
C PRO A 81 14.41 -10.18 -3.60
N ASN A 82 13.86 -11.12 -4.38
CA ASN A 82 13.77 -12.54 -4.00
C ASN A 82 13.01 -12.75 -2.67
N GLY A 83 12.09 -11.83 -2.35
CA GLY A 83 11.33 -11.85 -1.10
C GLY A 83 10.31 -12.99 -1.04
N GLY A 84 9.77 -13.20 0.16
CA GLY A 84 8.63 -14.08 0.36
C GLY A 84 7.40 -13.62 -0.41
N TRP A 85 6.47 -14.54 -0.66
CA TRP A 85 5.24 -14.24 -1.40
C TRP A 85 4.08 -13.77 -0.49
N LEU A 86 4.33 -13.63 0.82
CA LEU A 86 3.31 -13.30 1.82
C LEU A 86 3.59 -12.01 2.59
N ASP A 87 4.86 -11.68 2.79
CA ASP A 87 5.24 -10.48 3.57
C ASP A 87 4.62 -9.22 2.98
N GLY A 88 4.06 -8.38 3.86
CA GLY A 88 3.23 -7.21 3.57
C GLY A 88 1.90 -7.50 2.88
N CYS A 89 1.94 -8.17 1.73
CA CYS A 89 0.81 -8.31 0.84
C CYS A 89 -0.30 -9.20 1.40
N LEU A 90 0.02 -10.12 2.32
CA LEU A 90 -0.98 -10.87 3.08
C LEU A 90 -1.92 -9.93 3.84
N ASN A 91 -1.38 -8.88 4.46
CA ASN A 91 -2.16 -7.93 5.26
C ASN A 91 -3.14 -7.17 4.38
N VAL A 92 -2.65 -6.64 3.25
CA VAL A 92 -3.46 -5.91 2.27
C VAL A 92 -4.60 -6.79 1.73
N MET A 93 -4.30 -8.03 1.37
CA MET A 93 -5.30 -8.95 0.79
C MET A 93 -6.27 -9.51 1.84
N ALA A 94 -5.83 -9.72 3.08
CA ALA A 94 -6.71 -10.05 4.19
C ALA A 94 -7.65 -8.89 4.51
N ALA A 95 -7.14 -7.66 4.51
CA ALA A 95 -7.93 -6.45 4.72
C ALA A 95 -8.97 -6.23 3.61
N LEU A 96 -8.62 -6.51 2.35
CA LEU A 96 -9.59 -6.50 1.25
C LEU A 96 -10.72 -7.52 1.45
N GLU A 97 -10.40 -8.71 1.96
CA GLU A 97 -11.42 -9.72 2.27
C GLU A 97 -12.34 -9.28 3.42
N VAL A 98 -11.80 -8.58 4.41
CA VAL A 98 -12.58 -7.92 5.46
C VAL A 98 -13.52 -6.87 4.85
N LEU A 99 -13.02 -5.99 3.97
CA LEU A 99 -13.84 -4.99 3.28
C LEU A 99 -15.00 -5.64 2.50
N ARG A 100 -14.73 -6.71 1.73
CA ARG A 100 -15.76 -7.45 0.98
C ARG A 100 -16.85 -7.99 1.89
N ASN A 101 -16.46 -8.58 3.03
CA ASN A 101 -17.43 -9.12 3.98
C ASN A 101 -18.23 -8.01 4.67
N ILE A 102 -17.61 -6.88 5.02
CA ILE A 102 -18.33 -5.73 5.60
C ILE A 102 -19.32 -5.16 4.58
N ALA A 103 -18.87 -4.86 3.36
CA ALA A 103 -19.72 -4.31 2.30
C ALA A 103 -20.91 -5.21 1.98
N SER A 104 -20.75 -6.54 2.06
CA SER A 104 -21.85 -7.50 1.85
C SER A 104 -22.98 -7.41 2.89
N ARG A 105 -22.75 -6.72 4.01
CA ARG A 105 -23.71 -6.51 5.10
C ARG A 105 -24.34 -5.11 5.08
N GLY A 106 -24.00 -4.28 4.08
CA GLY A 106 -24.44 -2.89 3.98
C GLY A 106 -23.40 -1.90 4.50
N THR A 107 -23.86 -0.69 4.81
CA THR A 107 -23.01 0.40 5.30
C THR A 107 -22.51 0.11 6.73
N PRO A 108 -21.20 0.11 6.99
CA PRO A 108 -20.67 -0.07 8.34
C PRO A 108 -20.91 1.17 9.22
N PRO A 109 -20.90 1.01 10.57
CA PRO A 109 -21.07 2.15 11.49
C PRO A 109 -19.87 3.12 11.48
N VAL A 110 -18.70 2.67 11.05
CA VAL A 110 -17.48 3.48 10.91
C VAL A 110 -16.90 3.30 9.52
N THR A 111 -16.21 4.32 9.01
CA THR A 111 -15.48 4.21 7.74
C THR A 111 -14.30 3.25 7.93
N VAL A 112 -14.09 2.33 6.98
CA VAL A 112 -12.97 1.38 7.02
C VAL A 112 -12.07 1.64 5.84
N ARG A 113 -10.78 1.82 6.10
CA ARG A 113 -9.79 2.14 5.06
C ARG A 113 -8.66 1.13 5.10
N VAL A 114 -8.31 0.60 3.93
CA VAL A 114 -7.13 -0.23 3.75
C VAL A 114 -6.05 0.62 3.12
N VAL A 115 -4.85 0.58 3.70
CA VAL A 115 -3.69 1.29 3.19
C VAL A 115 -2.59 0.32 2.79
N ASP A 116 -2.10 0.49 1.56
CA ASP A 116 -0.84 -0.07 1.08
C ASP A 116 0.22 1.04 1.15
N TRP A 117 1.09 0.96 2.16
CA TRP A 117 2.18 1.90 2.39
C TRP A 117 3.23 1.78 1.27
N ALA A 118 3.68 2.91 0.72
CA ALA A 118 4.73 2.90 -0.29
C ALA A 118 6.12 2.66 0.32
N ASP A 119 6.88 1.72 -0.26
CA ASP A 119 8.28 1.41 0.09
C ASP A 119 8.45 1.18 1.60
N GLU A 120 7.71 0.20 2.13
CA GLU A 120 7.83 -0.23 3.51
C GLU A 120 9.21 -0.85 3.74
N GLU A 121 9.65 -1.73 2.83
CA GLU A 121 10.86 -2.51 2.99
C GLU A 121 12.12 -1.63 2.87
N GLY A 122 12.06 -0.60 2.01
CA GLY A 122 13.19 0.28 1.72
C GLY A 122 14.27 -0.38 0.87
N ALA A 123 13.94 -1.49 0.20
CA ALA A 123 14.88 -2.37 -0.46
C ALA A 123 15.67 -1.68 -1.60
N ARG A 124 15.08 -0.65 -2.21
CA ARG A 124 15.69 0.05 -3.34
C ARG A 124 16.68 1.13 -2.94
N PHE A 125 16.34 1.92 -1.93
CA PHE A 125 17.08 3.14 -1.55
C PHE A 125 17.75 3.04 -0.18
N GLY A 126 17.67 1.89 0.49
CA GLY A 126 18.28 1.66 1.80
C GLY A 126 17.58 2.39 2.95
N ARG A 127 16.35 2.87 2.72
CA ARG A 127 15.54 3.54 3.73
C ARG A 127 14.11 3.03 3.70
N SER A 128 13.76 2.23 4.69
CA SER A 128 12.42 1.66 4.91
C SER A 128 11.39 2.73 5.25
N LEU A 129 10.11 2.38 5.17
CA LEU A 129 8.97 3.15 5.67
C LEU A 129 8.77 4.51 4.98
N PHE A 130 9.01 4.62 3.67
CA PHE A 130 8.85 5.90 2.96
C PHE A 130 7.43 6.47 3.18
N GLY A 131 6.42 5.72 2.75
CA GLY A 131 5.04 6.18 2.74
C GLY A 131 4.45 6.39 4.13
N SER A 132 4.70 5.46 5.04
CA SER A 132 4.20 5.53 6.42
C SER A 132 4.90 6.59 7.25
N SER A 133 6.21 6.83 7.07
CA SER A 133 6.91 7.92 7.77
C SER A 133 6.52 9.31 7.24
N ALA A 134 6.18 9.44 5.96
CA ALA A 134 5.60 10.67 5.43
C ALA A 134 4.26 10.96 6.11
N CYS A 135 3.39 9.95 6.15
CA CYS A 135 2.05 10.03 6.69
C CYS A 135 2.04 10.24 8.22
N SER A 136 2.94 9.62 8.97
CA SER A 136 3.08 9.83 10.42
C SER A 136 3.80 11.13 10.79
N GLY A 137 4.37 11.84 9.80
CA GLY A 137 5.09 13.09 9.99
C GLY A 137 6.56 12.94 10.42
N THR A 138 7.05 11.71 10.57
CA THR A 138 8.43 11.42 11.02
C THR A 138 9.48 11.42 9.90
N MET A 139 9.05 11.54 8.64
CA MET A 139 9.96 11.69 7.50
C MET A 139 10.71 13.04 7.54
N ASN A 140 12.01 12.98 7.22
CA ASN A 140 12.85 14.15 6.93
C ASN A 140 13.25 14.15 5.43
N PRO A 141 12.59 14.96 4.57
CA PRO A 141 12.88 15.00 3.13
C PRO A 141 14.35 15.23 2.76
N ASP A 142 15.09 16.00 3.54
CA ASP A 142 16.49 16.34 3.22
C ASP A 142 17.42 15.13 3.33
N GLU A 143 17.11 14.17 4.22
CA GLU A 143 17.83 12.90 4.34
C GLU A 143 17.56 11.98 3.14
N LEU A 144 16.38 12.08 2.52
CA LEU A 144 15.98 11.23 1.40
C LEU A 144 16.42 11.78 0.04
N ARG A 145 16.60 13.10 -0.08
CA ARG A 145 16.82 13.80 -1.35
C ARG A 145 18.00 13.27 -2.16
N ASN A 146 19.03 12.79 -1.47
CA ASN A 146 20.29 12.32 -2.08
C ASN A 146 20.44 10.80 -2.09
N LEU A 147 19.44 10.04 -1.62
CA LEU A 147 19.48 8.58 -1.68
C LEU A 147 19.50 8.12 -3.13
N LYS A 148 20.31 7.09 -3.39
CA LYS A 148 20.46 6.48 -4.70
C LYS A 148 20.25 4.98 -4.60
N ASP A 149 19.65 4.41 -5.63
CA ASP A 149 19.63 2.96 -5.77
C ASP A 149 20.99 2.43 -6.27
N LYS A 150 21.10 1.11 -6.37
CA LYS A 150 22.31 0.41 -6.82
C LYS A 150 22.78 0.81 -8.24
N ASP A 151 21.88 1.33 -9.07
CA ASP A 151 22.15 1.74 -10.45
C ASP A 151 22.43 3.26 -10.53
N GLY A 152 22.43 3.95 -9.38
CA GLY A 152 22.76 5.37 -9.25
C GLY A 152 21.57 6.31 -9.45
N ILE A 153 20.35 5.79 -9.62
CA ILE A 153 19.14 6.60 -9.79
C ILE A 153 18.78 7.23 -8.45
N LEU A 154 18.52 8.55 -8.44
CA LEU A 154 18.10 9.26 -7.24
C LEU A 154 16.66 8.89 -6.87
N LEU A 155 16.38 8.79 -5.57
CA LEU A 155 15.03 8.56 -5.06
C LEU A 155 14.03 9.59 -5.61
N VAL A 156 14.42 10.87 -5.63
CA VAL A 156 13.56 11.96 -6.14
C VAL A 156 13.20 11.80 -7.61
N ASP A 157 14.08 11.21 -8.42
CA ASP A 157 13.81 10.95 -9.83
C ASP A 157 12.89 9.74 -9.98
N ALA A 158 13.14 8.67 -9.21
CA ALA A 158 12.32 7.47 -9.25
C ALA A 158 10.87 7.73 -8.83
N ILE A 159 10.62 8.44 -7.73
CA ILE A 159 9.26 8.73 -7.27
C ILE A 159 8.53 9.71 -8.22
N LYS A 160 9.27 10.56 -8.92
CA LYS A 160 8.71 11.51 -9.90
C LYS A 160 8.11 10.79 -11.12
N GLU A 161 8.66 9.65 -11.52
CA GLU A 161 8.06 8.80 -12.55
C GLU A 161 6.66 8.28 -12.16
N PHE A 162 6.37 8.22 -10.85
CA PHE A 162 5.08 7.86 -10.29
C PHE A 162 4.21 9.08 -9.96
N GLY A 163 4.60 10.27 -10.43
CA GLY A 163 3.87 11.53 -10.20
C GLY A 163 4.02 12.09 -8.79
N LEU A 164 4.97 11.59 -8.00
CA LEU A 164 5.18 12.02 -6.62
C LEU A 164 6.22 13.14 -6.54
N ASN A 165 6.08 13.98 -5.52
CA ASN A 165 7.03 15.01 -5.18
C ASN A 165 7.44 14.87 -3.70
N LEU A 166 8.75 14.67 -3.46
CA LEU A 166 9.28 14.50 -2.10
C LEU A 166 8.93 15.68 -1.19
N ASP A 167 8.89 16.90 -1.73
CA ASP A 167 8.64 18.12 -0.96
C ASP A 167 7.19 18.21 -0.46
N THR A 168 6.25 17.54 -1.13
CA THR A 168 4.82 17.49 -0.74
C THR A 168 4.44 16.16 -0.09
N ALA A 169 5.34 15.17 -0.03
CA ALA A 169 5.01 13.83 0.46
C ALA A 169 4.41 13.83 1.88
N LYS A 170 4.87 14.75 2.76
CA LYS A 170 4.34 14.90 4.13
C LYS A 170 2.89 15.41 4.20
N GLU A 171 2.35 15.96 3.12
CA GLU A 171 0.93 16.35 3.07
C GLU A 171 -0.01 15.15 3.17
N SER A 172 0.49 13.94 2.88
CA SER A 172 -0.21 12.66 3.12
C SER A 172 -0.67 12.50 4.58
N HIS A 173 -0.07 13.21 5.54
CA HIS A 173 -0.52 13.23 6.94
C HIS A 173 -2.01 13.57 7.11
N LYS A 174 -2.60 14.32 6.16
CA LYS A 174 -4.05 14.61 6.15
C LYS A 174 -4.90 13.34 6.15
N GLN A 175 -4.38 12.22 5.64
CA GLN A 175 -5.08 10.94 5.59
C GLN A 175 -5.34 10.36 6.98
N LEU A 176 -4.62 10.81 8.03
CA LEU A 176 -4.80 10.34 9.40
C LEU A 176 -5.79 11.19 10.23
N ARG A 177 -6.34 12.28 9.66
CA ARG A 177 -7.15 13.26 10.40
C ARG A 177 -8.30 12.64 11.19
N ASN A 178 -8.92 11.62 10.62
CA ASN A 178 -10.10 10.95 11.18
C ASN A 178 -9.81 9.56 11.76
N ALA A 179 -8.53 9.14 11.79
CA ALA A 179 -8.13 7.82 12.27
C ALA A 179 -8.48 7.65 13.76
N ALA A 180 -9.32 6.67 14.05
CA ALA A 180 -9.71 6.32 15.42
C ALA A 180 -8.99 5.06 15.93
N ALA A 181 -8.57 4.18 15.01
CA ALA A 181 -7.79 2.98 15.29
C ALA A 181 -6.97 2.58 14.06
N TYR A 182 -5.86 1.87 14.30
CA TYR A 182 -5.02 1.27 13.27
C TYR A 182 -4.78 -0.20 13.63
N LEU A 183 -4.90 -1.07 12.63
CA LEU A 183 -4.55 -2.48 12.72
C LEU A 183 -3.49 -2.79 11.67
N GLU A 184 -2.44 -3.45 12.11
CA GLU A 184 -1.48 -4.14 11.26
C GLU A 184 -1.68 -5.64 11.49
N LEU A 185 -1.70 -6.42 10.41
CA LEU A 185 -2.01 -7.85 10.45
C LEU A 185 -0.76 -8.73 10.44
#